data_AF-A0AAJ5LCG2-F1
#
_entry.id   AF-A0AAJ5LCG2-F1
#
_cell.length_a   1.000
_cell.length_b   1.000
_cell.length_c   1.000
_cell.angle_alpha   90.00
_cell.angle_beta   90.00
_cell.angle_gamma   90.00
#
_symmetry.space_group_name_H-M   'P 1'
#
loop_
_entity.id
_entity.type
_entity.pdbx_description
1 polymer ?
#
loop_
_entity_poly.entity_id
_entity_poly.type
_entity_poly.pdbx_seq_one_letter_code
_entity_poly.pdbx_strand_id
1 'polypeptide(L)'
;MSKVINKAYFEKFSNASLMLLSFEAVMDAIEVVSDGAKIREYDETYVGLVGASLALSVLFERQTGNDASVVLGEHLEQERRHLLDGGEPPTFSIPLVSPPNQPLPPTAFDGLSNLQLASASFNYAEKVFETITNHSPHALEMAEARVSSLDAVTALRSLVLRLAGGTLTDLGQHVAKITGAGSETLQ
;
A
#
# COMPACT_ATOMS: atom_id res chain seq x y z
N MET A 1 -20.35 19.56 -24.65
CA MET A 1 -20.62 18.76 -23.44
C MET A 1 -19.60 19.16 -22.39
N SER A 2 -20.02 19.95 -21.38
CA SER A 2 -19.16 20.30 -20.25
C SER A 2 -18.87 19.02 -19.46
N LYS A 3 -17.59 18.63 -19.42
CA LYS A 3 -17.13 17.46 -18.68
C LYS A 3 -17.18 17.84 -17.21
N VAL A 4 -18.15 17.31 -16.46
CA VAL A 4 -18.24 17.56 -15.02
C VAL A 4 -16.97 17.01 -14.36
N ILE A 5 -16.11 17.89 -13.86
CA ILE A 5 -14.91 17.51 -13.12
C ILE A 5 -15.36 16.98 -11.77
N ASN A 6 -15.16 15.69 -11.52
CA ASN A 6 -15.51 15.02 -10.28
C ASN A 6 -14.46 13.95 -9.95
N LYS A 7 -14.55 13.36 -8.75
CA LYS A 7 -13.62 12.32 -8.29
C LYS A 7 -13.50 11.13 -9.26
N ALA A 8 -14.63 10.63 -9.76
CA ALA A 8 -14.68 9.52 -10.71
C ALA A 8 -13.92 9.79 -12.02
N TYR A 9 -13.83 11.06 -12.44
CA TYR A 9 -13.01 11.43 -13.60
C TYR A 9 -11.52 11.11 -13.36
N PHE A 10 -11.03 11.27 -12.14
CA PHE A 10 -9.61 11.11 -11.80
C PHE A 10 -9.22 9.65 -11.51
N GLU A 11 -10.18 8.80 -11.14
CA GLU A 11 -9.96 7.37 -10.81
C GLU A 11 -9.36 6.54 -11.94
N LYS A 12 -9.44 7.01 -13.19
CA LYS A 12 -8.85 6.30 -14.35
C LYS A 12 -7.39 6.61 -14.62
N PHE A 13 -6.81 7.61 -13.96
CA PHE A 13 -5.41 7.99 -14.19
C PHE A 13 -4.47 7.29 -13.20
N SER A 14 -3.22 7.11 -13.61
CA SER A 14 -2.18 6.52 -12.77
C SER A 14 -1.80 7.44 -11.60
N ASN A 15 -1.23 6.89 -10.53
CA ASN A 15 -0.78 7.69 -9.39
C ASN A 15 0.24 8.76 -9.79
N ALA A 16 1.19 8.41 -10.66
CA ALA A 16 2.20 9.36 -11.14
C ALA A 16 1.58 10.53 -11.91
N SER A 17 0.58 10.26 -12.76
CA SER A 17 -0.14 11.31 -13.49
C SER A 17 -0.93 12.23 -12.56
N LEU A 18 -1.61 11.66 -11.55
CA LEU A 18 -2.35 12.45 -10.55
C LEU A 18 -1.43 13.31 -9.68
N MET A 19 -0.27 12.77 -9.30
CA MET A 19 0.76 13.53 -8.58
C MET A 19 1.29 14.69 -9.42
N LEU A 20 1.65 14.44 -10.68
CA LEU A 20 2.17 15.48 -11.56
C LEU A 20 1.15 16.60 -11.75
N LEU A 21 -0.12 16.26 -12.03
CA LEU A 21 -1.22 17.22 -12.14
C LEU A 21 -1.37 18.05 -10.86
N SER A 22 -1.22 17.44 -9.69
CA SER A 22 -1.33 18.14 -8.41
C SER A 22 -0.16 19.12 -8.21
N PHE A 23 1.06 18.73 -8.60
CA PHE A 23 2.23 19.62 -8.53
C PHE A 23 2.11 20.79 -9.51
N GLU A 24 1.70 20.54 -10.75
CA GLU A 24 1.48 21.58 -11.77
C GLU A 24 0.49 22.63 -11.26
N ALA A 25 -0.69 22.21 -10.79
CA ALA A 25 -1.71 23.14 -10.28
C ALA A 25 -1.24 23.97 -9.08
N VAL A 26 -0.45 23.38 -8.18
CA VAL A 26 0.12 24.10 -7.03
C VAL A 26 1.19 25.10 -7.48
N MET A 27 2.07 24.73 -8.42
CA MET A 27 3.08 25.65 -8.96
C MET A 27 2.44 26.83 -9.69
N ASP A 28 1.45 26.58 -10.54
CA ASP A 28 0.70 27.62 -11.25
C ASP A 28 0.04 28.59 -10.25
N ALA A 29 -0.57 28.06 -9.17
CA ALA A 29 -1.17 28.87 -8.13
C ALA A 29 -0.13 29.72 -7.37
N ILE A 30 1.05 29.16 -7.10
CA ILE A 30 2.15 29.90 -6.47
C ILE A 30 2.63 31.03 -7.38
N GLU A 31 2.76 30.80 -8.69
CA GLU A 31 3.15 31.83 -9.67
C GLU A 31 2.15 32.98 -9.70
N VAL A 32 0.85 32.68 -9.83
CA VAL A 32 -0.22 33.68 -9.82
C VAL A 32 -0.19 34.55 -8.56
N VAL A 33 0.00 33.93 -7.39
CA VAL A 33 0.09 34.67 -6.12
C VAL A 33 1.38 35.49 -6.04
N SER A 34 2.50 34.96 -6.55
CA SER A 34 3.80 35.64 -6.55
C SER A 34 3.79 36.88 -7.46
N ASP A 35 3.04 36.83 -8.55
CA ASP A 35 2.81 37.96 -9.46
C ASP A 35 1.83 39.01 -8.89
N GLY A 36 1.35 38.80 -7.66
CA GLY A 36 0.43 39.71 -6.97
C GLY A 36 -1.01 39.61 -7.45
N ALA A 37 -1.34 38.63 -8.30
CA ALA A 37 -2.70 38.34 -8.69
C ALA A 37 -3.44 37.59 -7.57
N LYS A 38 -4.77 37.71 -7.58
CA LYS A 38 -5.64 37.00 -6.63
C LYS A 38 -6.32 35.84 -7.36
N ILE A 39 -6.28 34.67 -6.73
CA ILE A 39 -7.09 33.53 -7.14
C ILE A 39 -8.56 33.84 -6.82
N ARG A 40 -9.41 33.76 -7.82
CA ARG A 40 -10.85 34.04 -7.74
C ARG A 40 -11.63 32.76 -7.98
N GLU A 41 -12.80 32.67 -7.37
CA GLU A 41 -13.69 31.54 -7.58
C GLU A 41 -13.99 31.37 -9.08
N TYR A 42 -13.87 30.13 -9.55
CA TYR A 42 -14.06 29.71 -10.95
C TYR A 42 -13.06 30.26 -11.98
N ASP A 43 -11.97 30.92 -11.57
CA ASP A 43 -10.86 31.17 -12.50
C ASP A 43 -10.08 29.88 -12.80
N GLU A 44 -9.19 29.95 -13.80
CA GLU A 44 -8.43 28.79 -14.26
C GLU A 44 -7.59 28.16 -13.14
N THR A 45 -6.94 29.00 -12.33
CA THR A 45 -6.13 28.59 -11.18
C THR A 45 -6.98 27.91 -10.10
N TYR A 46 -8.15 28.45 -9.78
CA TYR A 46 -9.11 27.86 -8.85
C TYR A 46 -9.59 26.50 -9.35
N VAL A 47 -9.97 26.40 -10.62
CA VAL A 47 -10.39 25.12 -11.22
C VAL A 47 -9.26 24.11 -11.20
N GLY A 48 -8.02 24.54 -11.46
CA GLY A 48 -6.81 23.72 -11.34
C GLY A 48 -6.61 23.18 -9.92
N LEU A 49 -6.72 24.04 -8.90
CA LEU A 49 -6.62 23.65 -7.49
C LEU A 49 -7.75 22.70 -7.05
N VAL A 50 -8.98 22.90 -7.53
CA VAL A 50 -10.09 21.95 -7.32
C VAL A 50 -9.78 20.61 -7.99
N GLY A 51 -9.21 20.62 -9.20
CA GLY A 51 -8.75 19.40 -9.87
C GLY A 51 -7.67 18.67 -9.06
N ALA A 52 -6.69 19.40 -8.54
CA ALA A 52 -5.62 18.87 -7.70
C ALA A 52 -6.15 18.30 -6.37
N SER A 53 -7.09 18.97 -5.72
CA SER A 53 -7.68 18.45 -4.47
C SER A 53 -8.45 17.14 -4.70
N LEU A 54 -9.17 17.01 -5.82
CA LEU A 54 -9.82 15.77 -6.21
C LEU A 54 -8.81 14.66 -6.55
N ALA A 55 -7.74 15.01 -7.28
CA ALA A 55 -6.66 14.07 -7.60
C ALA A 55 -5.95 13.55 -6.33
N LEU A 56 -5.62 14.44 -5.39
CA LEU A 56 -5.06 14.10 -4.09
C LEU A 56 -6.02 13.23 -3.26
N SER A 57 -7.33 13.49 -3.33
CA SER A 57 -8.33 12.66 -2.66
C SER A 57 -8.36 11.23 -3.20
N VAL A 58 -8.23 11.04 -4.52
CA VAL A 58 -8.10 9.71 -5.14
C VAL A 58 -6.81 9.03 -4.72
N LEU A 59 -5.69 9.75 -4.70
CA LEU A 59 -4.40 9.22 -4.23
C LEU A 59 -4.47 8.79 -2.76
N PHE A 60 -5.10 9.60 -1.90
CA PHE A 60 -5.26 9.31 -0.49
C PHE A 60 -6.10 8.06 -0.27
N GLU A 61 -7.24 7.94 -0.95
CA GLU A 61 -8.10 6.75 -0.85
C GLU A 61 -7.41 5.51 -1.39
N ARG A 62 -6.65 5.62 -2.49
CA ARG A 62 -5.82 4.52 -2.98
C ARG A 62 -4.81 4.08 -1.93
N GLN A 63 -4.10 5.00 -1.30
CA GLN A 63 -3.03 4.71 -0.35
C GLN A 63 -3.50 4.27 1.04
N THR A 64 -4.71 4.65 1.45
CA THR A 64 -5.21 4.45 2.82
C THR A 64 -6.47 3.60 2.87
N GLY A 65 -7.21 3.52 1.77
CA GLY A 65 -8.55 2.97 1.69
C GLY A 65 -9.65 3.82 2.34
N ASN A 66 -9.33 5.05 2.76
CA ASN A 66 -10.26 5.95 3.46
C ASN A 66 -10.56 7.22 2.66
N ASP A 67 -11.72 7.84 2.92
CA ASP A 67 -12.06 9.13 2.33
C ASP A 67 -11.29 10.27 3.04
N ALA A 68 -10.53 11.04 2.27
CA ALA A 68 -9.74 12.15 2.77
C ALA A 68 -10.57 13.21 3.52
N SER A 69 -11.81 13.46 3.10
CA SER A 69 -12.68 14.44 3.73
C SER A 69 -13.15 14.02 5.12
N VAL A 70 -13.39 12.71 5.30
CA VAL A 70 -13.76 12.14 6.60
C VAL A 70 -12.58 12.24 7.57
N VAL A 71 -11.40 11.79 7.14
CA VAL A 71 -10.18 11.84 7.99
C VAL A 71 -9.82 13.28 8.36
N LEU A 72 -9.91 14.21 7.41
CA LEU A 72 -9.68 15.64 7.68
C LEU A 72 -10.67 16.19 8.71
N GLY A 73 -11.96 15.84 8.60
CA GLY A 73 -12.98 16.25 9.57
C GLY A 73 -12.69 15.74 10.98
N GLU A 74 -12.25 14.49 11.11
CA GLU A 74 -11.85 13.92 12.41
C GLU A 74 -10.63 14.63 13.00
N HIS A 75 -9.63 14.93 12.18
CA HIS A 75 -8.43 15.67 12.59
C HIS A 75 -8.78 17.07 13.08
N LEU A 76 -9.65 17.78 12.37
CA LEU A 76 -10.12 19.11 12.78
C LEU A 76 -10.91 19.06 14.10
N GLU A 77 -11.72 18.03 14.33
CA GLU A 77 -12.46 17.89 15.59
C GLU A 77 -11.54 17.51 16.77
N GLN A 78 -10.46 16.77 16.53
CA GLN A 78 -9.42 16.54 17.54
C GLN A 78 -8.73 17.86 17.90
N GLU A 79 -8.33 18.64 16.91
CA GLU A 79 -7.70 19.94 17.11
C GLU A 79 -8.62 20.91 17.86
N ARG A 80 -9.90 20.96 17.47
CA ARG A 80 -10.93 21.76 18.13
C ARG A 80 -11.08 21.40 19.61
N ARG A 81 -11.16 20.10 19.95
CA ARG A 81 -11.25 19.63 21.34
C ARG A 81 -9.99 19.96 22.14
N HIS A 82 -8.81 19.84 21.55
CA HIS A 82 -7.57 20.20 22.22
C HIS A 82 -7.49 21.71 22.50
N LEU A 83 -7.77 22.54 21.50
CA LEU A 83 -7.64 24.00 21.59
C LEU A 83 -8.74 24.65 22.44
N LEU A 84 -9.97 24.13 22.42
CA LEU A 84 -11.11 24.75 23.10
C LEU A 84 -11.44 24.07 24.45
N ASP A 85 -11.33 22.75 24.53
CA ASP A 85 -11.76 21.99 25.71
C ASP A 85 -10.58 21.53 26.60
N GLY A 86 -9.34 21.84 26.21
CA GLY A 86 -8.13 21.40 26.91
C GLY A 86 -7.92 19.88 26.87
N GLY A 87 -8.51 19.21 25.88
CA GLY A 87 -8.39 17.76 25.69
C GLY A 87 -6.99 17.29 25.33
N GLU A 88 -6.83 15.98 25.14
CA GLU A 88 -5.54 15.39 24.73
C GLU A 88 -5.03 15.99 23.40
N PRO A 89 -3.70 16.07 23.21
CA PRO A 89 -3.11 16.53 21.95
C PRO A 89 -3.58 15.70 20.75
N PRO A 90 -3.89 16.32 19.61
CA PRO A 90 -4.29 15.61 18.41
C PRO A 90 -3.17 14.68 17.92
N THR A 91 -3.51 13.43 17.62
CA THR A 91 -2.55 12.40 17.20
C THR A 91 -2.37 12.34 15.67
N PHE A 92 -3.24 13.05 14.92
CA PHE A 92 -3.26 13.16 13.45
C PHE A 92 -2.98 11.85 12.70
N SER A 93 -3.41 10.72 13.28
CA SER A 93 -3.14 9.41 12.73
C SER A 93 -4.03 9.19 11.50
N ILE A 94 -3.43 8.65 10.44
CA ILE A 94 -4.16 8.27 9.23
C ILE A 94 -4.52 6.79 9.36
N PRO A 95 -5.81 6.42 9.47
CA PRO A 95 -6.20 5.03 9.51
C PRO A 95 -5.88 4.38 8.17
N LEU A 96 -5.28 3.19 8.21
CA LEU A 96 -5.05 2.36 7.02
C LEU A 96 -6.09 1.25 7.01
N VAL A 97 -6.71 1.01 5.86
CA VAL A 97 -7.56 -0.16 5.66
C VAL A 97 -6.74 -1.41 5.92
N SER A 98 -7.23 -2.21 6.85
CA SER A 98 -6.66 -3.52 7.16
C SER A 98 -7.32 -4.58 6.28
N PRO A 99 -6.57 -5.57 5.81
CA PRO A 99 -7.15 -6.67 5.05
C PRO A 99 -8.11 -7.45 5.95
N PRO A 100 -9.23 -7.98 5.42
CA PRO A 100 -10.21 -8.72 6.21
C PRO A 100 -9.62 -10.00 6.81
N ASN A 101 -8.59 -10.55 6.15
CA ASN A 101 -7.92 -11.77 6.56
C ASN A 101 -6.57 -11.47 7.20
N GLN A 102 -6.25 -12.20 8.26
CA GLN A 102 -4.92 -12.25 8.82
C GLN A 102 -4.15 -13.45 8.25
N PRO A 103 -2.80 -13.40 8.25
CA PRO A 103 -2.00 -14.55 7.88
C PRO A 103 -2.38 -15.77 8.71
N LEU A 104 -2.45 -16.93 8.07
CA LEU A 104 -2.74 -18.18 8.73
C LEU A 104 -1.62 -18.52 9.73
N PRO A 105 -1.95 -19.07 10.91
CA PRO A 105 -0.93 -19.53 11.83
C PRO A 105 -0.13 -20.68 11.18
N PRO A 106 1.18 -20.85 11.48
CA PRO A 106 1.98 -21.93 10.91
C PRO A 106 1.38 -23.32 11.10
N THR A 107 0.66 -23.53 12.21
CA THR A 107 -0.01 -24.79 12.53
C THR A 107 -1.11 -25.18 11.55
N ALA A 108 -1.66 -24.22 10.79
CA ALA A 108 -2.63 -24.49 9.73
C ALA A 108 -2.04 -25.36 8.60
N PHE A 109 -0.71 -25.41 8.48
CA PHE A 109 0.01 -26.15 7.44
C PHE A 109 0.52 -27.52 7.92
N ASP A 110 0.45 -27.84 9.21
CA ASP A 110 1.06 -29.04 9.80
C ASP A 110 0.49 -30.35 9.21
N GLY A 111 -0.83 -30.37 8.97
CA GLY A 111 -1.55 -31.53 8.44
C GLY A 111 -1.47 -31.73 6.92
N LEU A 112 -0.84 -30.80 6.19
CA LEU A 112 -0.75 -30.88 4.73
C LEU A 112 0.40 -31.79 4.30
N SER A 113 0.19 -32.58 3.25
CA SER A 113 1.25 -33.35 2.57
C SER A 113 2.23 -32.44 1.83
N ASN A 114 3.38 -32.97 1.40
CA ASN A 114 4.40 -32.20 0.68
C ASN A 114 3.85 -31.54 -0.60
N LEU A 115 3.07 -32.29 -1.38
CA LEU A 115 2.44 -31.75 -2.59
C LEU A 115 1.43 -30.65 -2.24
N GLN A 116 0.62 -30.83 -1.19
CA GLN A 116 -0.33 -29.80 -0.76
C GLN A 116 0.38 -28.54 -0.24
N LEU A 117 1.50 -28.66 0.46
CA LEU A 117 2.31 -27.51 0.88
C LEU A 117 2.90 -26.76 -0.31
N ALA A 118 3.44 -27.50 -1.30
CA ALA A 118 3.95 -26.91 -2.54
C ALA A 118 2.85 -26.18 -3.32
N SER A 119 1.69 -26.83 -3.50
CA SER A 119 0.53 -26.23 -4.17
C SER A 119 0.00 -25.01 -3.41
N ALA A 120 -0.08 -25.06 -2.08
CA ALA A 120 -0.50 -23.91 -1.27
C ALA A 120 0.46 -22.73 -1.46
N SER A 121 1.78 -22.96 -1.33
CA SER A 121 2.80 -21.94 -1.56
C SER A 121 2.70 -21.33 -2.95
N PHE A 122 2.52 -22.17 -3.99
CA PHE A 122 2.40 -21.71 -5.37
C PHE A 122 1.14 -20.86 -5.57
N ASN A 123 -0.02 -21.34 -5.12
CA ASN A 123 -1.30 -20.63 -5.31
C ASN A 123 -1.31 -19.28 -4.58
N TYR A 124 -0.74 -19.20 -3.38
CA TYR A 124 -0.61 -17.93 -2.67
C TYR A 124 0.35 -16.98 -3.39
N ALA A 125 1.48 -17.48 -3.90
CA ALA A 125 2.43 -16.67 -4.68
C ALA A 125 1.83 -16.18 -6.02
N GLU A 126 1.00 -16.98 -6.68
CA GLU A 126 0.29 -16.60 -7.90
C GLU A 126 -0.65 -15.42 -7.65
N LYS A 127 -1.44 -15.47 -6.57
CA LYS A 127 -2.30 -14.34 -6.16
C LYS A 127 -1.51 -13.05 -5.94
N VAL A 128 -0.35 -13.14 -5.28
CA VAL A 128 0.54 -12.00 -5.07
C VAL A 128 1.03 -11.44 -6.40
N PHE A 129 1.42 -12.32 -7.32
CA PHE A 129 1.91 -11.93 -8.63
C PHE A 129 0.83 -11.24 -9.46
N GLU A 130 -0.41 -11.71 -9.42
CA GLU A 130 -1.55 -11.05 -10.06
C GLU A 130 -1.75 -9.62 -9.52
N THR A 131 -1.70 -9.44 -8.19
CA THR A 131 -1.85 -8.11 -7.57
C THR A 131 -0.72 -7.16 -7.96
N ILE A 132 0.53 -7.64 -7.97
CA ILE A 132 1.71 -6.82 -8.32
C ILE A 132 1.72 -6.48 -9.81
N THR A 133 1.42 -7.45 -10.68
CA THR A 133 1.44 -7.27 -12.14
C THR A 133 0.38 -6.28 -12.60
N ASN A 134 -0.77 -6.26 -11.95
CA ASN A 134 -1.82 -5.27 -12.22
C ASN A 134 -1.49 -3.87 -11.69
N HIS A 135 -0.31 -3.67 -11.08
CA HIS A 135 0.14 -2.41 -10.48
C HIS A 135 -0.94 -1.76 -9.61
N SER A 136 -1.68 -2.58 -8.85
CA SER A 136 -2.83 -2.07 -8.12
C SER A 136 -2.39 -0.95 -7.16
N PRO A 137 -2.97 0.26 -7.29
CA PRO A 137 -2.63 1.36 -6.41
C PRO A 137 -3.38 1.26 -5.08
N HIS A 138 -4.27 0.28 -4.89
CA HIS A 138 -5.17 0.20 -3.76
C HIS A 138 -4.51 -0.50 -2.56
N ALA A 139 -4.53 0.17 -1.42
CA ALA A 139 -3.91 -0.29 -0.17
C ALA A 139 -4.49 -1.60 0.34
N LEU A 140 -5.79 -1.83 0.16
CA LEU A 140 -6.43 -3.07 0.53
C LEU A 140 -5.85 -4.25 -0.27
N GLU A 141 -5.77 -4.12 -1.60
CA GLU A 141 -5.22 -5.17 -2.47
C GLU A 141 -3.75 -5.44 -2.15
N MET A 142 -2.96 -4.39 -1.90
CA MET A 142 -1.57 -4.53 -1.44
C MET A 142 -1.46 -5.21 -0.08
N ALA A 143 -2.37 -4.91 0.86
CA ALA A 143 -2.40 -5.54 2.17
C ALA A 143 -2.81 -7.02 2.09
N GLU A 144 -3.76 -7.37 1.21
CA GLU A 144 -4.14 -8.76 0.92
C GLU A 144 -3.00 -9.54 0.24
N ALA A 145 -2.28 -8.91 -0.69
CA ALA A 145 -1.08 -9.49 -1.29
C ALA A 145 0.02 -9.71 -0.23
N ARG A 146 0.20 -8.80 0.73
CA ARG A 146 1.11 -9.02 1.87
C ARG A 146 0.70 -10.24 2.69
N VAL A 147 -0.58 -10.39 3.02
CA VAL A 147 -1.10 -11.56 3.77
C VAL A 147 -0.83 -12.84 2.99
N SER A 148 -1.18 -12.88 1.71
CA SER A 148 -0.94 -14.03 0.83
C SER A 148 0.56 -14.35 0.71
N SER A 149 1.43 -13.35 0.67
CA SER A 149 2.89 -13.55 0.64
C SER A 149 3.39 -14.25 1.91
N LEU A 150 2.87 -13.87 3.08
CA LEU A 150 3.23 -14.50 4.35
C LEU A 150 2.75 -15.96 4.40
N ASP A 151 1.55 -16.23 3.92
CA ASP A 151 1.01 -17.60 3.83
C ASP A 151 1.83 -18.46 2.84
N ALA A 152 2.22 -17.88 1.70
CA ALA A 152 3.08 -18.54 0.71
C ALA A 152 4.43 -18.95 1.32
N VAL A 153 5.10 -18.02 1.99
CA VAL A 153 6.40 -18.25 2.65
C VAL A 153 6.26 -19.25 3.79
N THR A 154 5.18 -19.19 4.56
CA THR A 154 4.94 -20.12 5.67
C THR A 154 4.74 -21.55 5.16
N ALA A 155 3.92 -21.74 4.13
CA ALA A 155 3.74 -23.05 3.48
C ALA A 155 5.05 -23.59 2.91
N LEU A 156 5.81 -22.74 2.21
CA LEU A 156 7.10 -23.11 1.63
C LEU A 156 8.12 -23.49 2.72
N ARG A 157 8.18 -22.72 3.81
CA ARG A 157 9.07 -22.99 4.95
C ARG A 157 8.75 -24.34 5.58
N SER A 158 7.46 -24.66 5.78
CA SER A 158 7.04 -25.95 6.30
C SER A 158 7.46 -27.11 5.38
N LEU A 159 7.33 -26.93 4.06
CA LEU A 159 7.81 -27.91 3.08
C LEU A 159 9.32 -28.09 3.15
N VAL A 160 10.07 -26.98 3.09
CA VAL A 160 11.54 -26.99 3.08
C VAL A 160 12.10 -27.64 4.34
N LEU A 161 11.58 -27.29 5.51
CA LEU A 161 11.99 -27.91 6.77
C LEU A 161 11.73 -29.41 6.76
N ARG A 162 10.55 -29.83 6.30
CA ARG A 162 10.19 -31.25 6.26
C ARG A 162 11.07 -32.03 5.29
N LEU A 163 11.36 -31.47 4.12
CA LEU A 163 12.26 -32.10 3.14
C LEU A 163 13.71 -32.16 3.63
N ALA A 164 14.13 -31.21 4.46
CA ALA A 164 15.46 -31.16 5.03
C ALA A 164 15.69 -32.11 6.22
N GLY A 165 14.65 -32.71 6.81
CA GLY A 165 14.78 -33.58 7.99
C GLY A 165 14.00 -33.13 9.22
N GLY A 166 13.31 -31.98 9.13
CA GLY A 166 12.38 -31.47 10.14
C GLY A 166 12.93 -30.34 11.00
N THR A 167 14.24 -30.06 10.96
CA THR A 167 14.86 -29.00 11.76
C THR A 167 15.59 -27.95 10.91
N LEU A 168 15.78 -26.76 11.48
CA LEU A 168 16.63 -25.71 10.87
C LEU A 168 18.10 -26.13 10.78
N THR A 169 18.55 -27.00 11.69
CA THR A 169 19.92 -27.53 11.69
C THR A 169 20.15 -28.43 10.48
N ASP A 170 19.20 -29.31 10.16
CA ASP A 170 19.30 -30.18 8.98
C ASP A 170 19.22 -29.36 7.69
N LEU A 171 18.36 -28.33 7.67
CA LEU A 171 18.31 -27.37 6.55
C LEU A 171 19.67 -26.68 6.34
N GLY A 172 20.37 -26.29 7.42
CA GLY A 172 21.70 -25.69 7.35
C GLY A 172 22.72 -26.56 6.61
N GLN A 173 22.63 -27.89 6.73
CA GLN A 173 23.51 -28.84 6.04
C GLN A 173 23.27 -28.85 4.52
N HIS A 174 22.04 -28.55 4.07
CA HIS A 174 21.69 -28.42 2.66
C HIS A 174 22.01 -27.02 2.10
N VAL A 175 21.80 -25.96 2.87
CA VAL A 175 22.05 -24.56 2.46
C VAL A 175 23.52 -24.29 2.17
N ALA A 176 24.44 -24.94 2.90
CA ALA A 176 25.88 -24.84 2.65
C ALA A 176 26.30 -25.18 1.22
N LYS A 177 25.50 -25.98 0.49
CA LYS A 177 25.74 -26.34 -0.92
C LYS A 177 25.16 -25.33 -1.92
N ILE A 178 24.25 -24.46 -1.50
CA ILE A 178 23.53 -23.50 -2.35
C ILE A 178 24.19 -22.12 -2.27
N THR A 179 24.71 -21.72 -1.10
CA THR A 179 25.32 -20.39 -0.89
C THR A 179 26.78 -20.30 -1.32
N GLY A 180 27.34 -21.32 -1.96
CA GLY A 180 28.63 -21.21 -2.65
C GLY A 180 29.83 -20.82 -1.78
N ALA A 181 29.85 -21.17 -0.49
CA ALA A 181 31.11 -21.19 0.26
C ALA A 181 31.89 -22.47 -0.12
N GLY A 182 32.19 -22.60 -1.40
CA GLY A 182 33.11 -23.61 -1.91
C GLY A 182 34.48 -23.27 -1.35
N SER A 183 34.98 -24.13 -0.47
CA SER A 183 36.39 -24.20 -0.09
C SER A 183 37.21 -24.56 -1.34
N GLU A 184 37.42 -23.60 -2.24
CA GLU A 184 38.46 -23.69 -3.25
C GLU A 184 39.75 -23.13 -2.65
N THR A 185 40.48 -24.04 -2.01
CA THR A 185 41.96 -24.13 -1.99
C THR A 185 42.76 -22.82 -2.11
N LEU A 186 43.19 -22.28 -0.97
CA LEU A 186 44.48 -21.61 -0.84
C LEU A 186 45.50 -22.66 -0.39
N GLN A 187 46.16 -23.31 -1.35
CA GLN A 187 47.45 -23.98 -1.16
C GLN A 187 48.45 -23.40 -2.16
#